data_AF-A0A5E4NDI2-F1
#
_entry.id   AF-A0A5E4NDI2-F1
#
_cell.length_a   1.000
_cell.length_b   1.000
_cell.length_c   1.000
_cell.angle_alpha   90.00
_cell.angle_beta   90.00
_cell.angle_gamma   90.00
#
_symmetry.space_group_name_H-M   'P 1'
#
loop_
_entity.id
_entity.type
_entity.pdbx_description
1 polymer ?
#
loop_
_entity_poly.entity_id
_entity_poly.type
_entity_poly.pdbx_seq_one_letter_code
_entity_poly.pdbx_strand_id
1 'polypeptide(L)'
;MSKVEIYRGVSLLDTSYKILSLSVIKRLEIFAKDIIGEYQCGFIKGKSTTDPIFTIRKIMENNYEHDKDLFMLFIDFRQAYNSINRQQQWTALRNFEIPVSLVRLIEICNSNTYLKLRY
;
A
#
# COMPACT_ATOMS: atom_id res chain seq x y z
N MET A 1 5.67 -7.75 -32.46
CA MET A 1 6.37 -8.15 -31.22
C MET A 1 5.38 -8.06 -30.08
N SER A 2 5.04 -9.18 -29.45
CA SER A 2 4.10 -9.23 -28.33
C SER A 2 4.67 -8.42 -27.16
N LYS A 3 3.95 -7.38 -26.75
CA LYS A 3 4.30 -6.57 -25.58
C LYS A 3 4.23 -7.51 -24.37
N VAL A 4 5.37 -7.79 -23.74
CA VAL A 4 5.40 -8.55 -22.48
C VAL A 4 4.81 -7.64 -21.41
N GLU A 5 3.54 -7.85 -21.06
CA GLU A 5 2.79 -6.98 -20.14
C GLU A 5 3.02 -7.31 -18.64
N ILE A 6 3.83 -8.34 -18.35
CA ILE A 6 4.01 -8.91 -17.00
C ILE A 6 5.46 -8.75 -16.56
N TYR A 7 5.90 -7.51 -16.31
CA TYR A 7 7.17 -7.28 -15.61
C TYR A 7 6.91 -6.45 -14.34
N ARG A 8 7.38 -6.94 -13.20
CA ARG A 8 7.34 -6.19 -11.94
C ARG A 8 8.71 -5.57 -11.71
N GLY A 9 8.85 -4.31 -12.10
CA GLY A 9 10.07 -3.54 -11.81
C GLY A 9 10.30 -3.42 -10.31
N VAL A 10 11.47 -3.84 -9.84
CA VAL A 10 11.93 -3.61 -8.47
C VAL A 10 13.03 -2.56 -8.53
N SER A 11 12.83 -1.45 -7.82
CA SER A 11 13.86 -0.41 -7.70
C SER A 11 14.75 -0.73 -6.50
N LEU A 12 16.06 -0.86 -6.73
CA LEU A 12 17.03 -1.02 -5.65
C LEU A 12 17.48 0.37 -5.19
N LEU A 13 17.24 0.64 -3.91
CA LEU A 13 17.62 1.90 -3.27
C LEU A 13 18.98 1.74 -2.56
N ASP A 14 19.75 2.83 -2.54
CA ASP A 14 20.98 2.92 -1.75
C ASP A 14 20.70 2.71 -0.25
N THR A 15 21.69 2.18 0.48
CA THR A 15 21.59 1.93 1.93
C THR A 15 21.23 3.18 2.71
N SER A 16 21.83 4.32 2.39
CA SER A 16 21.56 5.61 3.06
C SER A 16 20.11 6.02 2.88
N TYR A 17 19.59 5.84 1.65
CA TYR A 17 18.20 6.16 1.33
C TYR A 17 17.21 5.20 1.99
N LYS A 18 17.57 3.92 2.15
CA LYS A 18 16.77 2.96 2.94
C LYS A 18 16.66 3.39 4.41
N ILE A 19 17.76 3.85 5.01
CA ILE A 19 17.75 4.34 6.41
C ILE A 19 16.84 5.56 6.55
N LEU A 20 16.93 6.50 5.60
CA LEU A 20 16.02 7.65 5.55
C LEU A 20 14.55 7.20 5.40
N SER A 21 14.27 6.32 4.45
CA SER A 21 12.92 5.79 4.20
C SER A 21 12.33 5.12 5.44
N LEU A 22 13.13 4.31 6.14
CA LEU A 22 12.71 3.67 7.39
C LEU A 22 12.40 4.69 8.48
N SER A 23 13.19 5.77 8.56
CA SER A 23 12.96 6.85 9.53
C SER A 23 11.67 7.61 9.23
N VAL A 24 11.35 7.83 7.95
CA VAL A 24 10.08 8.42 7.51
C VAL A 24 8.91 7.50 7.84
N ILE A 25 9.01 6.20 7.53
CA ILE A 25 7.96 5.21 7.82
C ILE A 25 7.65 5.17 9.31
N LYS A 26 8.65 5.09 10.18
CA LYS A 26 8.45 5.07 11.65
C LYS A 26 7.70 6.30 12.17
N ARG A 27 7.88 7.47 11.54
CA ARG A 27 7.14 8.68 11.90
C ARG A 27 5.71 8.63 11.40
N LEU A 28 5.49 8.12 10.19
CA LEU A 28 4.15 7.92 9.62
C LEU A 28 3.34 6.87 10.40
N GLU A 29 3.98 5.83 10.92
CA GLU A 29 3.33 4.78 11.71
C GLU A 29 2.56 5.31 12.92
N ILE A 30 2.99 6.44 13.49
CA ILE A 30 2.31 7.08 14.63
C ILE A 30 0.91 7.55 14.20
N PHE A 31 0.82 8.22 13.05
CA PHE A 31 -0.43 8.73 12.50
C PHE A 31 -1.27 7.63 11.85
N ALA A 32 -0.61 6.64 11.23
CA ALA A 32 -1.27 5.57 10.51
C ALA A 32 -2.23 4.76 11.40
N LYS A 33 -1.98 4.66 12.71
CA LYS A 33 -2.87 3.96 13.65
C LYS A 33 -4.26 4.59 13.74
N ASP A 34 -4.33 5.92 13.68
CA ASP A 34 -5.59 6.64 13.81
C ASP A 34 -6.30 6.80 12.46
N ILE A 35 -5.52 6.79 11.36
CA ILE A 35 -6.03 6.94 9.99
C ILE A 35 -6.52 5.59 9.42
N ILE A 36 -5.80 4.51 9.71
CA ILE A 36 -6.04 3.21 9.07
C ILE A 36 -6.93 2.36 9.97
N GLY A 37 -8.14 2.05 9.48
CA GLY A 37 -9.09 1.21 10.20
C GLY A 37 -8.65 -0.24 10.38
N GLU A 38 -9.33 -0.95 11.29
CA GLU A 38 -8.98 -2.32 11.67
C GLU A 38 -9.06 -3.34 10.51
N TYR A 39 -9.89 -3.06 9.50
CA TYR A 39 -10.06 -3.87 8.31
C TYR A 39 -8.80 -3.99 7.45
N GLN A 40 -7.90 -3.00 7.51
CA GLN A 40 -6.64 -3.05 6.75
C GLN A 40 -5.63 -3.95 7.48
N CYS A 41 -5.23 -5.01 6.81
CA CYS A 41 -4.25 -5.98 7.31
C CYS A 41 -2.91 -5.90 6.56
N GLY A 42 -2.91 -5.38 5.32
CA GLY A 42 -1.71 -5.27 4.51
C GLY A 42 -0.77 -4.17 5.01
N PHE A 43 0.52 -4.47 5.11
CA PHE A 43 1.59 -3.53 5.50
C PHE A 43 1.42 -2.90 6.90
N ILE A 44 0.60 -3.48 7.77
CA ILE A 44 0.42 -3.04 9.16
C ILE A 44 1.21 -3.95 10.10
N LYS A 45 2.03 -3.34 10.96
CA LYS A 45 2.82 -4.07 11.96
C LYS A 45 1.91 -4.89 12.87
N GLY A 46 2.23 -6.18 13.03
CA GLY A 46 1.49 -7.09 13.89
C GLY A 46 0.22 -7.68 13.26
N LYS A 47 -0.09 -7.34 12.00
CA LYS A 47 -1.16 -7.99 11.24
C LYS A 47 -0.60 -8.91 10.16
N SER A 48 -1.37 -9.94 9.86
CA SER A 48 -1.04 -10.96 8.86
C SER A 48 -2.21 -11.16 7.91
N THR A 49 -1.98 -11.84 6.79
CA THR A 49 -3.05 -12.28 5.89
C THR A 49 -3.89 -13.41 6.48
N THR A 50 -3.43 -14.05 7.57
CA THR A 50 -4.14 -15.14 8.26
C THR A 50 -5.51 -14.70 8.76
N ASP A 51 -5.59 -13.51 9.35
CA ASP A 51 -6.82 -13.02 9.99
C ASP A 51 -7.93 -12.73 8.96
N PRO A 52 -7.70 -11.96 7.88
CA PRO A 52 -8.72 -11.75 6.87
C PRO A 52 -9.08 -13.05 6.12
N ILE A 53 -8.14 -13.97 5.89
CA ILE A 53 -8.44 -15.28 5.30
C ILE A 53 -9.38 -16.08 6.21
N PHE A 54 -9.10 -16.09 7.52
CA PHE A 54 -9.94 -16.76 8.50
C PHE A 54 -11.35 -16.16 8.54
N THR A 55 -11.46 -14.83 8.56
CA THR A 55 -12.75 -14.12 8.52
C THR A 55 -13.55 -14.49 7.27
N ILE A 56 -12.93 -14.47 6.09
CA ILE A 56 -13.61 -14.87 4.84
C ILE A 56 -14.07 -16.33 4.92
N ARG A 57 -13.22 -17.24 5.40
CA ARG A 57 -13.61 -18.66 5.59
C ARG A 57 -14.81 -18.80 6.52
N LYS A 58 -14.84 -18.07 7.64
CA LYS A 58 -15.98 -18.09 8.57
C LYS A 58 -17.25 -17.55 7.95
N ILE A 59 -17.17 -16.52 7.12
CA ILE A 59 -18.34 -16.03 6.37
C ILE A 59 -18.83 -17.10 5.39
N MET A 60 -17.92 -17.78 4.69
CA MET A 60 -18.28 -18.86 3.76
C MET A 60 -18.95 -20.04 4.47
N GLU A 61 -18.35 -20.52 5.57
CA GLU A 61 -18.88 -21.61 6.40
C GLU A 61 -20.29 -21.27 6.91
N ASN A 62 -20.47 -20.08 7.48
CA ASN A 62 -21.77 -19.66 8.02
C ASN A 62 -22.87 -19.56 6.96
N ASN A 63 -22.57 -19.05 5.76
CA ASN A 63 -23.58 -18.97 4.70
C ASN A 63 -23.92 -20.37 4.16
N TYR A 64 -22.94 -21.27 4.05
CA TYR A 64 -23.15 -22.66 3.67
C TYR A 64 -24.05 -23.40 4.67
N GLU A 65 -23.81 -23.23 5.98
CA GLU A 65 -24.61 -23.86 7.04
C GLU A 65 -26.08 -23.39 7.07
N HIS A 66 -26.34 -22.15 6.63
CA HIS A 66 -27.68 -21.55 6.64
C HIS A 66 -28.39 -21.59 5.27
N ASP A 67 -27.84 -22.33 4.29
CA ASP A 67 -28.35 -22.43 2.92
C ASP A 67 -28.59 -21.05 2.29
N LYS A 68 -27.62 -20.15 2.46
CA LYS A 68 -27.64 -18.78 1.91
C LYS A 68 -26.62 -18.63 0.80
N ASP A 69 -27.03 -17.96 -0.28
CA ASP A 69 -26.12 -17.54 -1.33
C ASP A 69 -25.13 -16.48 -0.82
N LEU A 70 -23.85 -16.66 -1.15
CA LEU A 70 -22.77 -15.72 -0.85
C LEU A 70 -22.12 -15.23 -2.15
N PHE A 71 -22.06 -13.91 -2.32
CA PHE A 71 -21.34 -13.27 -3.42
C PHE A 71 -20.11 -12.53 -2.90
N MET A 72 -18.95 -12.79 -3.49
CA MET A 72 -17.68 -12.14 -3.14
C MET A 72 -17.10 -11.38 -4.32
N LEU A 73 -16.73 -10.11 -4.10
CA LEU A 73 -16.08 -9.26 -5.10
C LEU A 73 -14.61 -9.08 -4.75
N PHE A 74 -13.73 -9.53 -5.64
CA PHE A 74 -12.28 -9.35 -5.52
C PHE A 74 -11.84 -8.22 -6.45
N ILE A 75 -11.25 -7.17 -5.88
CA ILE A 75 -10.77 -5.98 -6.61
C ILE A 75 -9.25 -5.94 -6.49
N ASP A 76 -8.55 -5.86 -7.63
CA ASP A 76 -7.10 -5.68 -7.69
C ASP A 76 -6.71 -4.54 -8.64
N PHE A 77 -5.64 -3.82 -8.29
CA PHE A 77 -5.18 -2.66 -9.04
C PHE A 77 -4.00 -3.03 -9.95
N ARG A 78 -4.15 -2.83 -11.26
CA ARG A 78 -3.06 -3.02 -12.23
C ARG A 78 -1.92 -2.04 -11.93
N GLN A 79 -0.74 -2.58 -11.63
CA GLN A 79 0.50 -1.82 -11.37
C GLN A 79 0.32 -0.70 -10.34
N ALA A 80 -0.32 -0.98 -9.20
CA ALA A 80 -0.67 -0.01 -8.16
C ALA A 80 0.43 1.01 -7.80
N TYR A 81 1.70 0.61 -7.75
CA TYR A 81 2.80 1.53 -7.41
C TYR A 81 3.23 2.45 -8.56
N ASN A 82 3.04 2.03 -9.81
CA ASN A 82 3.42 2.79 -11.00
C ASN A 82 2.30 3.75 -11.42
N SER A 83 1.04 3.47 -11.05
CA SER A 83 -0.14 4.24 -11.46
C SER A 83 -0.56 5.32 -10.46
N ILE A 84 0.13 5.46 -9.32
CA ILE A 84 -0.19 6.49 -8.32
C ILE A 84 0.12 7.89 -8.86
N ASN A 85 -0.88 8.77 -8.83
CA ASN A 85 -0.68 10.20 -9.01
C ASN A 85 -0.02 10.79 -7.75
N ARG A 86 1.24 11.22 -7.88
CA ARG A 86 2.04 11.75 -6.76
C ARG A 86 1.46 13.03 -6.14
N GLN A 87 0.89 13.92 -6.94
CA GLN A 87 0.27 15.15 -6.42
C GLN A 87 -0.95 14.82 -5.56
N GLN A 88 -1.80 13.90 -6.01
CA GLN A 88 -2.94 13.44 -5.22
C GLN A 88 -2.48 12.72 -3.95
N GLN A 89 -1.41 11.93 -4.01
CA GLN A 89 -0.81 11.29 -2.83
C GLN A 89 -0.39 12.33 -1.78
N TRP A 90 0.31 13.39 -2.17
CA TRP A 90 0.75 14.44 -1.24
C TRP A 90 -0.43 15.24 -0.68
N THR A 91 -1.45 15.51 -1.49
CA THR A 91 -2.68 16.16 -1.03
C THR A 91 -3.43 15.28 -0.04
N ALA A 92 -3.51 13.97 -0.28
CA ALA A 92 -4.11 13.04 0.68
C ALA A 92 -3.37 13.06 2.02
N LEU A 93 -2.03 13.05 2.02
CA LEU A 93 -1.24 13.15 3.26
C LEU A 93 -1.53 14.44 4.03
N ARG A 94 -1.69 15.57 3.34
CA ARG A 94 -2.08 16.85 3.98
C ARG A 94 -3.49 16.80 4.56
N ASN A 95 -4.43 16.17 3.86
CA ASN A 95 -5.82 16.01 4.32
C ASN A 95 -5.92 15.09 5.56
N PHE A 96 -5.00 14.14 5.70
CA PHE A 96 -4.87 13.32 6.90
C PHE A 96 -4.06 13.99 8.03
N GLU A 97 -3.86 15.31 7.94
CA GLU A 97 -3.19 16.12 8.97
C GLU A 97 -1.75 15.67 9.30
N ILE A 98 -1.09 14.98 8.36
CA ILE A 98 0.31 14.63 8.50
C ILE A 98 1.14 15.93 8.53
N PRO A 99 2.12 16.06 9.45
CA PRO A 99 2.93 17.28 9.57
C PRO A 99 3.54 17.72 8.24
N VAL A 100 3.39 19.00 7.92
CA VAL A 100 3.84 19.58 6.63
C VAL A 100 5.32 19.31 6.36
N SER A 101 6.17 19.31 7.40
CA SER A 101 7.60 18.99 7.28
C SER A 101 7.84 17.55 6.81
N LEU A 102 7.03 16.60 7.26
CA LEU A 102 7.10 15.20 6.86
C LEU A 102 6.57 15.00 5.43
N VAL A 103 5.47 15.67 5.09
CA VAL A 103 4.94 15.66 3.71
C VAL A 103 5.96 16.23 2.73
N ARG A 104 6.61 17.35 3.08
CA ARG A 104 7.65 17.96 2.24
C ARG A 104 8.85 17.03 2.04
N LEU A 105 9.24 16.29 3.08
CA LEU A 105 10.31 15.29 2.95
C LEU A 105 9.93 14.17 1.98
N ILE A 106 8.69 13.69 2.05
CA ILE A 106 8.15 12.67 1.12
C ILE A 106 8.08 13.21 -0.32
N GLU A 107 7.69 14.48 -0.48
CA GLU A 107 7.65 15.16 -1.78
C GLU A 107 9.03 15.22 -2.42
N ILE A 108 10.06 15.63 -1.66
CA ILE A 108 11.45 15.65 -2.13
C ILE A 108 11.89 14.24 -2.56
N CYS A 109 11.64 13.24 -1.71
CA CYS A 109 12.00 11.84 -1.96
C CYS A 109 11.35 11.26 -3.23
N ASN A 110 10.12 11.66 -3.54
CA ASN A 110 9.34 11.13 -4.65
C ASN A 110 9.35 12.03 -5.90
N SER A 111 10.00 13.19 -5.85
CA SER A 111 10.14 14.11 -6.97
C SER A 111 11.27 13.68 -7.91
N ASN A 112 11.09 13.84 -9.21
CA ASN A 112 12.11 13.57 -10.25
C ASN A 112 12.69 12.15 -10.26
N THR A 113 11.94 11.15 -9.81
CA THR A 113 12.36 9.73 -9.91
C THR A 113 12.12 9.20 -11.32
N TYR A 114 13.17 8.75 -12.02
CA TYR A 114 13.07 8.11 -13.33
C TYR A 114 13.59 6.68 -13.27
N LEU A 115 12.88 5.75 -13.92
CA LEU A 115 13.28 4.36 -14.03
C LEU A 115 13.99 4.15 -15.37
N LYS A 116 15.30 3.87 -15.34
CA LYS A 116 16.07 3.54 -16.54
C LYS A 116 16.14 2.02 -16.71
N LEU A 117 15.44 1.49 -17.71
CA LEU A 117 15.58 0.09 -18.13
C LEU A 117 16.90 -0.06 -18.89
N ARG A 118 17.83 -0.87 -18.36
CA ARG A 118 18.98 -1.35 -19.14
C ARG A 118 18.57 -2.67 -19.79
N TYR A 119 18.59 -2.69 -21.12
CA TYR A 119 18.46 -3.92 -21.92
C TYR A 119 19.85 -4.53 -22.11
#